data_AF-A0A2V1BMG8-F1
#
_entry.id   AF-A0A2V1BMG8-F1
#
_cell.length_a   1.000
_cell.length_b   1.000
_cell.length_c   1.000
_cell.angle_alpha   90.00
_cell.angle_beta   90.00
_cell.angle_gamma   90.00
#
_symmetry.space_group_name_H-M   'P 1'
#
loop_
_entity.id
_entity.type
_entity.pdbx_description
1 polymer ?
#
loop_
_entity_poly.entity_id
_entity_poly.type
_entity_poly.pdbx_seq_one_letter_code
_entity_poly.pdbx_strand_id
1 'polypeptide(L)' 'LNLIGAAAYAARIPERWYPLRHDIWGGSHQILHFMSIFAGLTHMVGLMSAFDYLHTQISPCV' A
#
# COMPACT_ATOMS: atom_id res chain seq x y z
N LEU A 1 0.91 -4.47 -2.04
CA LEU A 1 0.77 -3.78 -0.74
C LEU A 1 -0.63 -3.95 -0.15
N ASN A 2 -1.70 -3.55 -0.85
CA ASN A 2 -3.10 -3.72 -0.38
C ASN A 2 -3.44 -5.15 0.08
N LEU A 3 -3.07 -6.18 -0.68
CA LEU A 3 -3.37 -7.57 -0.31
C LEU A 3 -2.74 -7.98 1.03
N ILE A 4 -1.51 -7.54 1.30
CA ILE A 4 -0.80 -7.86 2.54
C ILE A 4 -1.45 -7.13 3.72
N GLY A 5 -1.84 -5.86 3.53
CA GLY A 5 -2.58 -5.10 4.54
C GLY A 5 -3.95 -5.74 4.84
N ALA A 6 -4.66 -6.19 3.81
CA ALA A 6 -5.93 -6.89 3.96
C ALA A 6 -5.79 -8.23 4.68
N ALA A 7 -4.74 -9.00 4.37
CA ALA A 7 -4.44 -10.25 5.07
C ALA A 7 -4.10 -10.02 6.56
N ALA A 8 -3.33 -8.98 6.88
CA ALA A 8 -3.01 -8.62 8.26
C ALA A 8 -4.26 -8.17 9.05
N TYR A 9 -5.15 -7.40 8.40
CA TYR A 9 -6.44 -7.01 8.96
C TYR A 9 -7.36 -8.22 9.22
N ALA A 10 -7.51 -9.10 8.22
CA ALA A 10 -8.37 -10.29 8.34
C ALA A 10 -7.86 -11.26 9.43
N ALA A 11 -6.54 -11.43 9.54
CA ALA A 11 -5.93 -12.27 10.57
C ALA A 11 -5.94 -11.63 11.97
N ARG A 12 -6.29 -10.34 12.07
CA ARG A 12 -6.19 -9.51 13.29
C ARG A 12 -4.80 -9.60 13.92
N ILE A 13 -3.76 -9.51 13.10
CA ILE A 13 -2.36 -9.49 13.56
C ILE A 13 -1.93 -8.02 13.57
N PRO A 14 -1.31 -7.49 14.64
CA PRO A 14 -0.70 -8.18 15.81
C PRO A 14 -1.57 -8.25 17.07
N GLU A 15 -2.75 -7.64 17.08
CA GLU A 15 -3.68 -7.58 18.24
C GLU A 15 -4.08 -8.97 18.77
N ARG A 16 -4.07 -10.00 17.92
CA ARG A 16 -4.26 -11.42 18.30
C ARG A 16 -3.06 -12.02 19.06
N TRP A 17 -1.85 -11.54 18.84
CA TRP A 17 -0.63 -12.09 19.44
C TRP A 17 -0.22 -11.38 20.73
N TYR A 18 -0.52 -10.09 20.85
CA TYR A 18 -0.21 -9.30 22.04
C TYR A 18 -1.45 -8.52 22.50
N PRO A 19 -2.39 -9.19 23.21
CA PRO A 19 -3.55 -8.52 23.79
C PRO A 19 -3.10 -7.40 24.74
N LEU A 20 -3.86 -6.29 24.76
CA LEU A 20 -3.61 -5.04 25.53
C LEU A 20 -2.43 -4.15 25.09
N ARG A 21 -1.50 -4.59 24.23
CA ARG A 21 -0.37 -3.73 23.80
C ARG A 21 -0.70 -2.81 22.62
N HIS A 22 -1.67 -3.20 21.81
CA HIS A 22 -1.98 -2.54 20.54
C HIS A 22 -3.35 -1.83 20.56
N ASP A 23 -3.80 -1.38 21.74
CA ASP A 23 -5.15 -0.84 21.92
C ASP A 23 -5.29 0.60 21.38
N ILE A 24 -4.20 1.37 21.41
CA ILE A 24 -4.16 2.76 20.92
C ILE A 24 -3.35 2.88 19.62
N TRP A 25 -2.23 2.16 19.53
CA TRP A 25 -1.28 2.24 18.42
C TRP A 25 -0.88 0.85 17.90
N GLY A 26 -0.79 0.70 16.59
CA GLY A 26 -0.32 -0.54 15.95
C GLY A 26 -1.37 -1.64 15.82
N GLY A 27 -2.66 -1.29 15.87
CA GLY A 27 -3.75 -2.22 15.57
C GLY A 27 -3.79 -2.63 14.10
N SER A 28 -4.40 -3.76 13.79
CA SER A 28 -4.45 -4.33 12.44
C SER A 28 -5.11 -3.39 11.42
N HIS A 29 -6.12 -2.63 11.84
CA HIS A 29 -6.79 -1.62 11.03
C HIS A 29 -5.89 -0.41 10.71
N GLN A 30 -5.04 0.01 11.66
CA GLN A 30 -4.06 1.08 11.39
C GLN A 30 -3.01 0.62 10.38
N ILE A 31 -2.54 -0.62 10.52
CA ILE A 31 -1.60 -1.23 9.56
C ILE A 31 -2.21 -1.29 8.17
N LEU A 32 -3.50 -1.65 8.04
CA LEU A 32 -4.22 -1.63 6.78
C LEU A 32 -4.22 -0.23 6.14
N HIS A 33 -4.52 0.82 6.91
CA HIS A 33 -4.52 2.20 6.42
C HIS A 33 -3.14 2.62 5.92
N PHE A 34 -2.08 2.36 6.68
CA PHE A 34 -0.71 2.64 6.24
C PHE A 34 -0.37 1.88 4.95
N MET A 35 -0.65 0.59 4.89
CA MET A 35 -0.36 -0.25 3.73
C MET A 35 -1.12 0.21 2.47
N SER A 36 -2.34 0.72 2.65
CA SER A 36 -3.16 1.26 1.56
C SER A 36 -2.61 2.56 1.00
N ILE A 37 -2.13 3.46 1.86
CA ILE A 37 -1.48 4.71 1.44
C ILE A 37 -0.21 4.40 0.64
N PHE A 38 0.65 3.51 1.15
CA PHE A 38 1.86 3.10 0.42
C PHE A 38 1.54 2.42 -0.91
N ALA A 39 0.47 1.62 -0.99
CA ALA A 39 0.02 1.04 -2.24
C ALA A 39 -0.36 2.12 -3.27
N GLY A 40 -1.09 3.15 -2.85
CA GLY A 40 -1.45 4.28 -3.70
C GLY A 40 -0.23 5.08 -4.17
N LEU A 41 0.71 5.37 -3.27
CA LEU A 41 1.94 6.10 -3.61
C LEU A 41 2.81 5.33 -4.60
N THR A 42 3.05 4.04 -4.37
CA THR A 42 3.84 3.20 -5.29
C THR A 42 3.16 3.07 -6.66
N HIS A 43 1.83 2.98 -6.69
CA HIS A 43 1.06 2.99 -7.94
C HIS A 43 1.20 4.32 -8.68
N MET A 44 1.11 5.45 -7.99
CA MET A 44 1.28 6.77 -8.58
C MET A 44 2.69 6.98 -9.15
N VAL A 45 3.73 6.57 -8.41
CA VAL A 45 5.12 6.63 -8.91
C VAL A 45 5.31 5.78 -10.16
N GLY A 46 4.73 4.57 -10.18
CA GLY A 46 4.75 3.71 -11.37
C GLY A 46 4.05 4.35 -12.58
N LEU A 47 2.89 4.99 -12.36
CA LEU A 47 2.16 5.71 -13.40
C LEU A 47 2.96 6.91 -13.94
N MET A 48 3.57 7.71 -13.06
CA MET A 48 4.41 8.84 -13.47
C MET A 48 5.63 8.35 -14.28
N SER A 49 6.29 7.29 -13.83
CA SER A 49 7.41 6.70 -14.57
C SER A 49 7.00 6.17 -15.95
N ALA A 50 5.82 5.55 -16.06
CA ALA A 50 5.29 5.08 -17.35
C ALA A 50 4.90 6.26 -18.25
N PHE A 51 4.31 7.31 -17.69
CA PHE A 51 3.96 8.53 -18.41
C PHE A 51 5.20 9.23 -18.96
N ASP A 52 6.24 9.41 -18.14
CA ASP A 52 7.50 10.00 -18.54
C ASP A 52 8.19 9.17 -19.61
N TYR A 53 8.17 7.83 -19.50
CA TYR A 53 8.69 6.95 -20.54
C TYR A 53 7.98 7.19 -21.87
N LEU A 54 6.65 7.25 -21.88
CA LEU A 54 5.88 7.48 -23.11
C LEU A 54 6.04 8.91 -23.68
N HIS A 55 6.25 9.93 -22.84
CA HIS A 55 6.40 11.32 -23.30
C HIS A 55 7.83 11.65 -23.74
N THR A 56 8.83 11.00 -23.16
CA THR A 56 10.23 11.15 -23.58
C THR A 56 10.53 10.33 -24.83
N GLN A 57 9.87 9.18 -24.99
CA GLN A 57 9.87 8.44 -26.24
C GLN A 57 8.93 9.18 -27.21
N ILE A 58 9.47 10.10 -28.03
CA ILE A 58 8.80 10.62 -29.23
C ILE A 58 8.57 9.41 -30.16
N SER A 59 7.56 8.61 -29.86
CA SER A 59 7.15 7.48 -30.67
C SER A 59 6.21 8.08 -31.70
N PRO A 60 6.65 8.32 -32.95
CA PRO A 60 5.70 8.70 -33.98
C PRO A 60 4.63 7.61 -34.02
N CYS A 61 3.38 7.98 -33.80
CA CYS A 61 2.27 7.07 -34.00
C CYS A 61 2.33 6.59 -35.46
N VAL A 62 2.77 5.36 -35.67
CA VAL A 62 2.63 4.62 -36.92
C VAL A 62 1.29 3.92 -36.92
#